data_AF-A0AAQ4ESR6-F1
#
_entry.id   AF-A0AAQ4ESR6-F1
#
_cell.length_a   1.000
_cell.length_b   1.000
_cell.length_c   1.000
_cell.angle_alpha   90.00
_cell.angle_beta   90.00
_cell.angle_gamma   90.00
#
_symmetry.space_group_name_H-M   'P 1'
#
loop_
_entity.id
_entity.type
_entity.pdbx_description
1 polymer ?
#
loop_
_entity_poly.entity_id
_entity_poly.type
_entity_poly.pdbx_seq_one_letter_code
_entity_poly.pdbx_strand_id
1 'polypeptide(L)'
;MAHFAVAQHTAGHEYFDTVLELFEVDVQSAAGFNYRLRFTTAESTCRGAETYSPDICRPKKKQAKEVCTAFVFYVPWVGRRSVKSMRCQPARSRFH
;
A
#
# COMPACT_ATOMS: atom_id res chain seq x y z
N MET A 1 -3.91 0.59 -7.07
CA MET A 1 -4.53 1.18 -5.86
C MET A 1 -3.70 0.95 -4.60
N ALA A 2 -3.20 -0.26 -4.34
CA ALA A 2 -2.32 -0.52 -3.18
C ALA A 2 -1.05 0.35 -3.18
N HIS A 3 -0.33 0.44 -4.31
CA HIS A 3 0.84 1.35 -4.45
C HIS A 3 0.50 2.82 -4.19
N PHE A 4 -0.70 3.28 -4.57
CA PHE A 4 -1.15 4.64 -4.27
C PHE A 4 -1.37 4.83 -2.77
N ALA A 5 -1.89 3.81 -2.06
CA ALA A 5 -2.04 3.88 -0.62
C ALA A 5 -0.70 3.91 0.11
N VAL A 6 0.24 3.05 -0.29
CA VAL A 6 1.61 3.03 0.25
C VAL A 6 2.32 4.37 0.04
N ALA A 7 2.23 4.96 -1.16
CA ALA A 7 2.86 6.25 -1.45
C ALA A 7 2.33 7.41 -0.59
N GLN A 8 1.13 7.30 -0.04
CA GLN A 8 0.55 8.28 0.89
C GLN A 8 0.81 7.96 2.37
N HIS A 9 1.38 6.79 2.67
CA HIS A 9 1.63 6.29 4.01
C HIS A 9 3.15 6.18 4.28
N THR A 10 3.83 7.33 4.28
CA THR A 10 5.31 7.37 4.20
C THR A 10 5.95 8.15 5.35
N ALA A 11 5.19 8.46 6.41
CA ALA A 11 5.70 9.23 7.52
C ALA A 11 6.78 8.47 8.30
N GLY A 12 8.00 9.00 8.31
CA GLY A 12 9.04 8.64 9.28
C GLY A 12 10.00 7.51 8.88
N HIS A 13 9.94 6.99 7.65
CA HIS A 13 10.85 5.93 7.18
C HIS A 13 11.96 6.48 6.27
N GLU A 14 13.20 6.00 6.45
CA GLU A 14 14.35 6.37 5.59
C GLU A 14 14.15 5.93 4.13
N TYR A 15 13.47 4.80 3.93
CA TYR A 15 13.09 4.25 2.63
C TYR A 15 11.57 4.15 2.52
N PHE A 16 11.05 4.31 1.30
CA PHE A 16 9.65 4.00 1.05
C PHE A 16 9.39 2.51 1.26
N ASP A 17 8.24 2.17 1.83
CA ASP A 17 7.70 0.83 1.65
C ASP A 17 7.13 0.68 0.23
N THR A 18 6.99 -0.56 -0.23
CA THR A 18 6.35 -0.89 -1.50
C THR A 18 5.49 -2.14 -1.35
N VAL A 19 4.54 -2.33 -2.26
CA VAL A 19 3.66 -3.51 -2.24
C VAL A 19 4.47 -4.73 -2.66
N LEU A 20 4.43 -5.79 -1.85
CA LEU A 20 5.03 -7.08 -2.17
C LEU A 20 3.97 -8.03 -2.77
N GLU A 21 2.80 -8.14 -2.14
CA GLU A 21 1.71 -8.99 -2.60
C GLU A 21 0.35 -8.38 -2.24
N LEU A 22 -0.57 -8.31 -3.20
CA LEU A 22 -1.98 -7.96 -2.96
C LEU A 22 -2.79 -9.26 -2.91
N PHE A 23 -3.32 -9.62 -1.75
CA PHE A 23 -3.95 -10.93 -1.54
C PHE A 23 -5.45 -10.86 -1.27
N GLU A 24 -6.01 -9.67 -0.99
CA GLU A 24 -7.45 -9.51 -0.84
C GLU A 24 -7.92 -8.16 -1.37
N VAL A 25 -9.03 -8.16 -2.10
CA VAL A 25 -9.70 -6.98 -2.63
C VAL A 25 -11.21 -7.14 -2.45
N ASP A 26 -11.80 -6.32 -1.59
CA ASP A 26 -13.25 -6.16 -1.53
C ASP A 26 -13.66 -4.84 -2.14
N VAL A 27 -14.79 -4.84 -2.85
CA VAL A 27 -15.33 -3.66 -3.50
C VAL A 27 -16.79 -3.47 -3.08
N GLN A 28 -17.12 -2.25 -2.66
CA GLN A 28 -18.49 -1.83 -2.39
C GLN A 28 -18.85 -0.63 -3.27
N SER A 29 -19.99 -0.72 -3.97
CA SER A 29 -20.56 0.38 -4.75
C SER A 29 -21.26 1.39 -3.83
N ALA A 30 -21.07 2.67 -4.12
CA ALA A 30 -21.71 3.82 -3.47
C ALA A 30 -21.82 4.97 -4.48
N ALA A 31 -21.66 6.23 -4.05
CA ALA A 31 -21.40 7.38 -4.95
C ALA A 31 -19.97 7.34 -5.55
N GLY A 32 -19.54 6.16 -5.99
CA GLY A 32 -18.18 5.78 -6.32
C GLY A 32 -17.94 4.32 -5.91
N PHE A 33 -16.71 3.97 -5.61
CA PHE A 33 -16.31 2.63 -5.17
C PHE A 33 -15.42 2.73 -3.92
N ASN A 34 -15.83 2.04 -2.86
CA ASN A 34 -15.00 1.79 -1.69
C ASN A 34 -14.23 0.49 -1.93
N TYR A 35 -12.90 0.58 -1.95
CA TYR A 35 -12.00 -0.57 -2.00
C TYR A 35 -11.45 -0.85 -0.60
N ARG A 36 -11.57 -2.09 -0.13
CA ARG A 36 -10.76 -2.62 0.98
C ARG A 36 -9.67 -3.49 0.38
N LEU A 37 -8.42 -3.09 0.57
CA LEU A 37 -7.24 -3.78 0.03
C LEU A 37 -6.47 -4.38 1.19
N ARG A 38 -6.16 -5.67 1.13
CA ARG A 38 -5.18 -6.28 2.05
C ARG A 38 -3.97 -6.76 1.26
N PHE A 39 -2.80 -6.30 1.68
CA PHE A 39 -1.54 -6.55 0.99
C PHE A 39 -0.37 -6.61 1.97
N THR A 40 0.70 -7.26 1.57
CA THR A 40 1.98 -7.21 2.28
C THR A 40 2.84 -6.08 1.73
N THR A 41 3.66 -5.49 2.59
CA THR A 41 4.69 -4.52 2.19
C THR A 41 6.08 -5.07 2.43
N ALA A 42 7.05 -4.47 1.76
CA ALA A 42 8.47 -4.62 2.02
C ALA A 42 9.16 -3.26 1.87
N GLU A 43 10.30 -3.08 2.52
CA GLU A 43 11.14 -1.90 2.30
C GLU A 43 11.61 -1.87 0.84
N SER A 44 11.47 -0.72 0.19
CA SER A 44 11.88 -0.52 -1.21
C SER A 44 13.29 0.04 -1.32
N THR A 45 13.80 0.09 -2.54
CA THR A 45 15.10 0.70 -2.87
C THR A 45 15.10 2.23 -2.84
N CYS A 46 13.94 2.88 -2.89
CA CYS A 46 13.84 4.34 -2.94
C CYS A 46 13.90 4.97 -1.54
N ARG A 47 14.65 6.06 -1.40
CA ARG A 47 14.69 6.84 -0.15
C ARG A 47 13.43 7.68 0.01
N GLY A 48 12.98 7.92 1.24
CA GLY A 48 11.74 8.64 1.55
C GLY A 48 11.66 10.09 1.04
N ALA A 49 12.79 10.68 0.64
CA ALA A 49 12.87 12.02 0.02
C ALA A 49 12.72 12.01 -1.51
N GLU A 50 12.66 10.84 -2.14
CA GLU A 50 12.53 10.67 -3.59
C GLU A 50 11.05 10.65 -4.03
N THR A 51 10.80 10.63 -5.34
CA THR A 51 9.46 10.40 -5.88
C THR A 51 9.16 8.90 -5.93
N TYR A 52 8.10 8.47 -5.25
CA TYR A 52 7.69 7.07 -5.29
C TYR A 52 7.13 6.67 -6.67
N SER A 53 7.65 5.58 -7.22
CA SER A 53 7.11 4.88 -8.39
C SER A 53 7.18 3.38 -8.18
N PRO A 54 6.10 2.61 -8.44
CA PRO A 54 6.13 1.15 -8.28
C PRO A 54 7.13 0.46 -9.23
N ASP A 55 7.46 1.08 -10.36
CA ASP A 55 8.38 0.51 -11.34
C ASP A 55 9.86 0.66 -10.93
N ILE A 56 10.15 1.72 -10.17
CA ILE A 56 11.50 2.09 -9.72
C ILE A 56 11.75 1.64 -8.27
N CYS A 57 10.77 1.86 -7.38
CA CYS A 57 10.83 1.53 -5.95
C CYS A 57 10.47 0.06 -5.73
N ARG A 58 11.34 -0.82 -6.22
CA ARG A 58 11.21 -2.26 -6.10
C ARG A 58 11.55 -2.73 -4.66
N PRO A 59 10.99 -3.86 -4.20
CA PRO A 59 11.33 -4.43 -2.90
C PRO A 59 12.83 -4.76 -2.80
N LYS A 60 13.49 -4.38 -1.70
CA LYS A 60 14.87 -4.82 -1.41
C LYS A 60 14.96 -6.33 -1.18
N LYS A 61 13.92 -6.91 -0.57
CA LYS A 61 13.81 -8.35 -0.26
C LYS A 61 12.42 -8.84 -0.62
N LYS A 62 12.32 -10.12 -0.99
CA LYS A 62 11.05 -10.83 -1.19
C LYS A 62 10.50 -11.39 0.12
N GLN A 63 10.51 -10.57 1.18
CA GLN A 63 10.02 -10.95 2.50
C GLN A 63 9.07 -9.86 2.99
N ALA A 64 7.90 -10.28 3.47
CA ALA A 64 6.92 -9.36 4.01
C ALA A 64 7.45 -8.73 5.31
N LYS A 65 7.46 -7.40 5.35
CA LYS A 65 7.72 -6.57 6.53
C LYS A 65 6.44 -6.40 7.34
N GLU A 66 5.34 -6.02 6.67
CA GLU A 66 4.05 -5.77 7.30
C GLU A 66 2.90 -6.33 6.46
N VAL A 67 1.76 -6.54 7.13
CA VAL A 67 0.46 -6.76 6.52
C VAL A 67 -0.35 -5.48 6.70
N CYS A 68 -0.79 -4.89 5.59
CA CYS A 68 -1.53 -3.64 5.59
C CYS A 68 -2.96 -3.86 5.10
N THR A 69 -3.90 -3.13 5.71
CA THR A 69 -5.27 -2.97 5.23
C THR A 69 -5.49 -1.50 4.88
N ALA A 70 -5.81 -1.22 3.62
CA ALA A 70 -6.11 0.13 3.14
C ALA A 70 -7.55 0.23 2.63
N PHE A 71 -8.21 1.32 3.02
CA PHE A 71 -9.51 1.72 2.48
C PHE A 71 -9.32 2.86 1.50
N VAL A 72 -9.64 2.64 0.24
CA VAL A 72 -9.47 3.63 -0.83
C VAL A 72 -10.81 3.91 -1.48
N PHE A 73 -11.21 5.18 -1.53
CA PHE A 73 -12.41 5.61 -2.24
C PHE A 73 -12.04 6.12 -3.64
N TYR A 74 -12.75 5.66 -4.66
CA TYR A 74 -12.53 6.02 -6.05
C TYR A 74 -13.83 6.45 -6.73
N VAL A 75 -13.77 7.56 -7.48
CA VAL A 75 -14.89 8.12 -8.24
C VAL A 75 -14.47 8.17 -9.71
N PRO A 76 -14.80 7.16 -10.53
CA PRO A 76 -14.26 7.02 -11.88
C PRO A 76 -14.59 8.18 -12.82
N TRP A 77 -15.82 8.67 -12.80
CA TRP A 77 -16.30 9.72 -13.71
C TRP A 77 -15.67 11.10 -13.49
N VAL A 78 -14.96 11.31 -12.37
CA VAL A 78 -14.15 12.52 -12.13
C VAL A 78 -12.66 12.20 -11.94
N GLY A 79 -12.25 10.93 -12.15
CA GLY A 79 -10.85 10.51 -12.05
C GLY A 79 -10.23 10.63 -10.65
N ARG A 80 -11.02 10.74 -9.58
CA ARG A 80 -10.52 11.05 -8.22
C ARG A 80 -10.41 9.80 -7.36
N ARG A 81 -9.27 9.62 -6.69
CA ARG A 81 -9.05 8.60 -5.65
C ARG A 81 -8.51 9.22 -4.37
N SER A 82 -8.85 8.63 -3.22
CA SER A 82 -8.37 9.08 -1.90
C SER A 82 -8.20 7.89 -0.96
N VAL A 83 -7.10 7.85 -0.21
CA VAL A 83 -6.96 6.92 0.91
C VAL A 83 -7.79 7.44 2.07
N LYS A 84 -8.76 6.65 2.53
CA LYS A 84 -9.60 6.98 3.68
C LYS A 84 -8.94 6.57 4.99
N SER A 85 -8.31 5.39 4.99
CA SER A 85 -7.47 4.94 6.09
C SER A 85 -6.52 3.85 5.59
N MET A 86 -5.41 3.71 6.29
CA MET A 86 -4.48 2.61 6.11
C MET A 86 -3.90 2.24 7.48
N ARG A 87 -3.85 0.94 7.77
CA ARG A 87 -3.24 0.40 8.99
C ARG A 87 -2.35 -0.76 8.61
N CYS A 88 -1.14 -0.77 9.14
CA CYS A 88 -0.16 -1.82 8.95
C CYS A 88 0.17 -2.47 10.29
N GLN A 89 0.45 -3.76 10.25
CA GLN A 89 0.92 -4.55 11.38
C GLN A 89 2.15 -5.34 10.94
N PRO A 90 3.17 -5.51 11.79
CA PRO A 90 4.30 -6.38 11.49
C PRO A 90 3.81 -7.73 10.98
N ALA A 91 4.37 -8.18 9.85
CA ALA A 91 4.09 -9.51 9.35
C ALA A 91 4.55 -10.48 10.43
N ARG A 92 3.61 -11.21 11.05
CA ARG A 92 3.97 -12.17 12.09
C ARG A 92 5.01 -13.11 11.51
N SER A 93 6.20 -13.14 12.10
CA SER A 93 7.13 -14.25 11.89
C SER A 93 6.35 -15.52 12.23
N ARG A 94 6.17 -16.41 11.25
CA ARG A 94 6.07 -17.83 11.60
C ARG A 94 7.37 -18.12 12.33
N PHE A 95 7.34 -18.13 13.66
CA PHE A 95 8.49 -18.49 14.47
C PHE A 95 8.82 -19.96 14.13
N HIS A 96 10.08 -20.15 13.70
CA HIS A 96 10.85 -21.38 13.49
C HIS A 96 10.16 -22.61 12.91
#